data_AF-A0A314ZIS0-F1
#
_entry.id   AF-A0A314ZIS0-F1
#
_cell.length_a   1.000
_cell.length_b   1.000
_cell.length_c   1.000
_cell.angle_alpha   90.00
_cell.angle_beta   90.00
_cell.angle_gamma   90.00
#
_symmetry.space_group_name_H-M   'P 1'
#
loop_
_entity.id
_entity.type
_entity.pdbx_description
1 polymer ?
#
loop_
_entity_poly.entity_id
_entity_poly.type
_entity_poly.pdbx_seq_one_letter_code
_entity_poly.pdbx_strand_id
1 'polypeptide(L)'
;MELDTRQKLNPPHVAIVPTPGLGHLIPLVELAKRLVVQHNFTVTFIIPNDGSSMTPQKKVLQALNPQSISSTFLPPVDFALLTSRRMLRSKHESPSP
;
A
#
# COMPACT_ATOMS: atom_id res chain seq x y z
N MET A 1 33.96 -31.10 12.97
CA MET A 1 32.80 -30.31 13.45
C MET A 1 32.76 -29.04 12.62
N GLU A 2 32.21 -29.11 11.41
CA GLU A 2 32.01 -27.93 10.58
C GLU A 2 30.65 -27.35 10.97
N LEU A 3 30.68 -26.22 11.69
CA LEU A 3 29.49 -25.41 11.93
C LEU A 3 29.15 -24.70 10.63
N ASP A 4 28.44 -25.41 9.75
CA ASP A 4 27.74 -24.83 8.62
C ASP A 4 26.71 -23.86 9.19
N THR A 5 27.09 -22.59 9.27
CA THR A 5 26.20 -21.52 9.64
C THR A 5 25.15 -21.47 8.55
N ARG A 6 24.05 -22.20 8.72
CA ARG A 6 22.79 -21.94 8.05
C ARG A 6 22.47 -20.50 8.37
N GLN A 7 22.94 -19.59 7.50
CA GLN A 7 22.47 -18.23 7.49
C GLN A 7 20.95 -18.35 7.53
N LYS A 8 20.35 -17.77 8.55
CA LYS A 8 18.90 -17.68 8.68
C LYS A 8 18.45 -16.86 7.46
N LEU A 9 18.22 -17.55 6.34
CA LEU A 9 17.81 -16.95 5.09
C LEU A 9 16.40 -16.43 5.35
N ASN A 10 16.31 -15.14 5.65
CA ASN A 10 15.03 -14.49 5.80
C ASN A 10 14.30 -14.60 4.45
N PRO A 11 13.03 -15.04 4.44
CA PRO A 11 12.27 -15.13 3.21
C PRO A 11 12.27 -13.77 2.50
N PRO A 12 12.44 -13.73 1.17
CA PRO A 12 12.36 -12.49 0.40
C PRO A 12 11.07 -11.72 0.71
N HIS A 13 11.16 -10.39 0.78
CA HIS A 13 10.04 -9.54 1.19
C HIS A 13 9.53 -8.68 0.03
N VAL A 14 8.22 -8.61 -0.15
CA VAL A 14 7.55 -7.78 -1.16
C VAL A 14 6.63 -6.77 -0.49
N ALA A 15 6.78 -5.50 -0.83
CA ALA A 15 5.83 -4.46 -0.47
C ALA A 15 4.87 -4.20 -1.64
N ILE A 16 3.57 -4.16 -1.36
CA ILE A 16 2.52 -3.88 -2.35
C ILE A 16 1.78 -2.61 -1.94
N VAL A 17 1.74 -1.64 -2.84
CA VAL A 17 1.00 -0.39 -2.67
C VAL A 17 -0.16 -0.38 -3.66
N PRO A 18 -1.36 -0.87 -3.28
CA PRO A 18 -2.51 -0.87 -4.17
C PRO A 18 -3.03 0.55 -4.37
N THR A 19 -3.54 0.83 -5.57
CA THR A 19 -4.42 1.97 -5.79
C THR A 19 -5.73 1.78 -5.00
N PRO A 20 -6.36 2.86 -4.50
CA PRO A 20 -7.62 2.75 -3.77
C PRO A 20 -8.71 1.97 -4.54
N GLY A 21 -9.50 1.19 -3.80
CA GLY A 21 -10.62 0.39 -4.30
C GLY A 21 -10.44 -1.13 -4.20
N LEU A 22 -11.54 -1.86 -3.97
CA LEU A 22 -11.52 -3.32 -3.84
C LEU A 22 -11.13 -4.04 -5.14
N GLY A 23 -11.46 -3.47 -6.30
CA GLY A 23 -11.11 -4.04 -7.61
C GLY A 23 -9.60 -4.15 -7.84
N HIS A 24 -8.80 -3.30 -7.21
CA HIS A 24 -7.34 -3.40 -7.22
C HIS A 24 -6.80 -4.25 -6.07
N LEU A 25 -7.44 -4.17 -4.89
CA LEU A 25 -6.98 -4.90 -3.71
C LEU A 25 -7.14 -6.42 -3.85
N ILE A 26 -8.30 -6.91 -4.30
CA ILE A 26 -8.57 -8.35 -4.34
C ILE A 26 -7.58 -9.11 -5.25
N PRO A 27 -7.30 -8.66 -6.49
CA PRO A 27 -6.31 -9.32 -7.34
C PRO A 27 -4.91 -9.34 -6.72
N LEU A 28 -4.52 -8.25 -6.05
CA LEU A 28 -3.22 -8.15 -5.40
C LEU A 28 -3.12 -9.05 -4.16
N VAL A 29 -4.22 -9.24 -3.43
CA VAL A 29 -4.30 -10.22 -2.33
C VAL A 29 -4.12 -11.64 -2.87
N GLU A 30 -4.74 -11.98 -3.99
CA GLU A 30 -4.56 -13.29 -4.61
C GLU A 30 -3.13 -13.49 -5.12
N LEU A 31 -2.53 -12.45 -5.72
CA LEU A 31 -1.11 -12.47 -6.08
C LEU A 31 -0.21 -12.69 -4.84
N ALA A 32 -0.47 -12.00 -3.73
CA ALA A 32 0.31 -12.14 -2.50
C ALA A 32 0.24 -13.56 -1.94
N LYS A 33 -0.94 -14.19 -1.96
CA LYS A 33 -1.10 -15.60 -1.56
C LYS A 33 -0.22 -16.52 -2.41
N ARG A 34 -0.19 -16.31 -3.73
CA ARG A 34 0.64 -17.10 -4.65
C ARG A 34 2.13 -16.89 -4.40
N LEU A 35 2.57 -15.66 -4.16
CA LEU A 35 3.96 -15.35 -3.79
C LEU A 35 4.39 -16.07 -2.51
N VAL A 36 3.52 -16.09 -1.50
CA VAL A 36 3.79 -16.80 -0.23
C VAL A 36 3.87 -18.31 -0.47
N VAL A 37 2.86 -18.91 -1.11
CA VAL A 37 2.75 -20.37 -1.24
C VAL A 37 3.76 -20.95 -2.22
N GLN A 38 3.97 -20.30 -3.38
CA GLN A 38 4.76 -20.85 -4.47
C GLN A 38 6.23 -20.45 -4.42
N HIS A 39 6.54 -19.31 -3.78
CA HIS A 39 7.87 -18.72 -3.81
C HIS A 39 8.42 -18.37 -2.43
N ASN A 40 7.71 -18.72 -1.35
CA ASN A 40 8.15 -18.54 0.04
C ASN A 40 8.51 -17.08 0.39
N PHE A 41 7.76 -16.13 -0.18
CA PHE A 41 7.88 -14.71 0.15
C PHE A 41 7.13 -14.35 1.43
N THR A 42 7.50 -13.22 2.01
CA THR A 42 6.65 -12.47 2.93
C THR A 42 6.16 -11.20 2.25
N VAL A 43 4.94 -10.76 2.55
CA VAL A 43 4.30 -9.63 1.86
C VAL A 43 3.78 -8.60 2.86
N THR A 44 3.97 -7.32 2.57
CA THR A 44 3.32 -6.22 3.30
C THR A 44 2.50 -5.38 2.35
N PHE A 45 1.21 -5.22 2.66
CA PHE A 45 0.36 -4.23 2.01
C PHE A 45 0.50 -2.87 2.69
N ILE A 46 0.80 -1.84 1.91
CA ILE A 46 0.81 -0.46 2.37
C ILE A 46 -0.40 0.21 1.73
N ILE A 47 -1.48 0.38 2.50
CA ILE A 47 -2.75 0.87 1.98
C ILE A 47 -2.80 2.40 2.07
N PRO A 48 -2.85 3.13 0.93
CA PRO A 48 -3.08 4.56 0.94
C PRO A 48 -4.46 4.89 1.53
N ASN A 49 -4.53 5.99 2.27
CA ASN A 49 -5.75 6.45 2.91
C ASN A 49 -6.14 7.81 2.33
N ASP A 50 -7.27 7.85 1.64
CA ASP A 50 -7.85 9.04 1.01
C ASP A 50 -8.91 9.71 1.89
N GLY A 51 -9.04 9.29 3.15
CA GLY A 51 -10.07 9.76 4.07
C GLY A 51 -11.43 9.07 3.92
N SER A 52 -11.58 8.15 2.96
CA SER A 52 -12.81 7.36 2.80
C SER A 52 -12.91 6.20 3.79
N SER A 53 -14.08 5.57 3.87
CA SER A 53 -14.30 4.39 4.73
C SER A 53 -13.49 3.20 4.23
N MET A 54 -12.51 2.76 5.03
CA MET A 54 -11.62 1.63 4.72
C MET A 54 -12.11 0.27 5.26
N THR A 55 -13.36 0.21 5.74
CA THR A 55 -13.91 -0.98 6.42
C THR A 55 -13.86 -2.24 5.55
N PRO A 56 -14.23 -2.20 4.25
CA PRO A 56 -14.14 -3.38 3.40
C PRO A 56 -12.69 -3.85 3.19
N GLN A 57 -11.76 -2.93 2.96
CA GLN A 57 -10.34 -3.23 2.77
C GLN A 57 -9.74 -3.88 4.03
N LYS A 58 -10.07 -3.34 5.22
CA LYS A 58 -9.66 -3.91 6.51
C LYS A 58 -10.15 -5.33 6.69
N LYS A 59 -11.43 -5.62 6.40
CA LYS A 59 -11.98 -6.98 6.52
C LYS A 59 -11.24 -7.98 5.63
N VAL A 60 -10.95 -7.60 4.39
CA VAL A 60 -10.20 -8.44 3.44
C VAL A 60 -8.80 -8.76 3.98
N LEU A 61 -8.06 -7.73 4.45
CA LEU A 61 -6.69 -7.89 4.92
C LEU A 61 -6.60 -8.63 6.27
N GLN A 62 -7.58 -8.45 7.17
CA GLN A 62 -7.67 -9.17 8.44
C GLN A 62 -7.94 -10.66 8.28
N ALA A 63 -8.48 -11.10 7.14
CA ALA A 63 -8.71 -12.50 6.85
C ALA A 63 -7.43 -13.25 6.37
N LEU A 64 -6.30 -12.54 6.22
CA LEU A 64 -5.03 -13.11 5.75
C LEU A 64 -4.17 -13.59 6.93
N ASN A 65 -3.24 -14.51 6.65
CA ASN A 65 -2.30 -15.00 7.67
C ASN A 65 -1.26 -13.92 8.02
N PRO A 66 -1.26 -13.38 9.26
CA PRO A 66 -0.38 -12.28 9.66
C PRO A 66 1.11 -12.63 9.72
N GLN A 67 1.46 -13.93 9.75
CA GLN A 67 2.86 -14.37 9.75
C GLN A 67 3.54 -14.21 8.39
N SER A 68 2.76 -14.24 7.31
CA SER A 68 3.28 -14.19 5.93
C SER A 68 2.80 -12.97 5.16
N ILE A 69 1.62 -12.43 5.51
CA ILE A 69 1.03 -11.26 4.86
C ILE A 69 0.58 -10.27 5.93
N SER A 70 1.26 -9.12 5.99
CA SER A 70 0.93 -8.01 6.88
C SER A 70 0.30 -6.85 6.11
N SER A 71 -0.33 -5.93 6.84
CA SER A 71 -0.83 -4.68 6.26
C SER A 71 -0.62 -3.50 7.20
N THR A 72 -0.31 -2.34 6.62
CA THR A 72 -0.26 -1.05 7.29
C THR A 72 -1.11 -0.03 6.54
N PHE A 73 -1.80 0.82 7.29
CA PHE A 73 -2.66 1.87 6.74
C PHE A 73 -1.95 3.21 6.91
N LEU A 74 -1.75 3.91 5.80
CA LEU A 74 -1.14 5.23 5.84
C LEU A 74 -2.09 6.24 6.50
N PRO A 75 -1.56 7.34 7.08
CA PRO A 75 -2.37 8.46 7.50
C PRO A 75 -3.21 9.00 6.34
N PRO A 76 -4.41 9.55 6.59
CA PRO A 76 -5.21 10.20 5.56
C PRO A 76 -4.40 11.32 4.90
N VAL A 77 -4.35 11.32 3.57
CA VAL A 77 -3.77 12.43 2.80
C VAL A 77 -4.89 13.37 2.40
N ASP A 78 -4.82 14.62 2.87
CA ASP A 78 -5.74 15.66 2.44
C ASP A 78 -5.35 16.18 1.04
N PHE A 79 -6.09 15.75 0.03
CA PHE A 79 -5.90 16.19 -1.35
C PHE A 79 -6.34 17.65 -1.57
N ALA A 80 -7.10 18.28 -0.66
CA ALA A 80 -7.48 19.70 -0.75
C ALA A 80 -6.27 20.64 -0.60
N LEU A 81 -5.21 20.17 0.07
CA LEU A 81 -3.95 20.90 0.21
C LEU A 81 -3.20 20.99 -1.14
N LEU A 82 -3.40 20.02 -2.04
CA LEU A 82 -2.76 19.99 -3.36
C LEU A 82 -3.48 20.89 -4.39
N THR A 83 -4.80 21.08 -4.28
CA THR A 83 -5.57 21.95 -5.19
C THR A 83 -5.34 23.44 -4.93
N SER A 84 -4.93 23.83 -3.72
CA SER A 84 -4.64 25.23 -3.36
C SER A 84 -3.42 25.82 -4.11
N ARG A 85 -2.52 24.97 -4.65
CA ARG A 85 -1.33 25.44 -5.40
C ARG A 85 -1.64 25.91 -6.82
N ARG A 86 -2.81 25.55 -7.37
CA ARG A 86 -3.23 25.94 -8.73
C ARG A 86 -3.97 27.29 -8.75
N MET A 87 -4.55 27.71 -7.62
CA MET A 87 -5.36 28.93 -7.54
C MET A 87 -4.55 30.21 -7.28
N LEU A 88 -3.28 30.10 -6.86
CA LEU A 88 -2.41 31.26 -6.67
C LEU A 88 -1.84 31.84 -7.98
N ARG A 89 -2.02 31.17 -9.13
CA ARG A 89 -1.49 31.62 -10.43
C ARG A 89 -2.43 32.49 -11.27
N SER A 90 -3.61 32.86 -10.74
CA SER A 90 -4.61 33.65 -11.47
C SER A 90 -4.75 35.11 -10.99
N LYS A 91 -3.83 35.63 -10.18
CA LYS A 91 -3.89 37.04 -9.70
C LYS A 91 -2.82 37.97 -10.28
N HIS A 92 -2.22 37.62 -11.42
CA HIS A 92 -1.28 38.50 -12.10
C HIS A 92 -1.53 38.54 -13.62
N GLU A 93 -2.75 38.89 -14.01
CA GLU A 93 -2.97 39.54 -15.31
C GLU A 93 -3.58 40.91 -15.03
N SER A 94 -2.74 41.91 -15.25
CA SER A 94 -2.93 43.34 -14.98
C SER A 94 -3.89 43.99 -15.99
N PRO A 95 -4.34 45.24 -15.77
CA PRO A 95 -5.50 45.83 -16.43
C PRO A 95 -5.16 46.48 -17.79
N SER A 96 -6.19 46.49 -18.66
CA SER A 96 -6.47 47.47 -19.74
C SER A 96 -5.48 47.58 -20.91
N PRO A 97 -5.98 47.95 -22.09
CA PRO A 97 -6.17 49.37 -22.42
C PRO A 97 -7.62 49.85 -22.32
#